data_AF-A0A158Q2I9-F1
#
_entry.id   AF-A0A158Q2I9-F1
#
_cell.length_a   1.000
_cell.length_b   1.000
_cell.length_c   1.000
_cell.angle_alpha   90.00
_cell.angle_beta   90.00
_cell.angle_gamma   90.00
#
_symmetry.space_group_name_H-M   'P 1'
#
loop_
_entity.id
_entity.type
_entity.pdbx_description
1 polymer ?
#
loop_
_entity_poly.entity_id
_entity_poly.type
_entity_poly.pdbx_seq_one_letter_code
_entity_poly.pdbx_strand_id
1 'polypeptide(L)'
;MRKQPYIAFHRPLCFWNVSDCMKWLKGRHPKLAFKYANIFSKHHITGRILIEINDELLQDIGVDNFEDRQELLLEIQREKLYGDFDKFSKLSKC
;
A
#
# COMPACT_ATOMS: atom_id res chain seq x y z
N MET A 1 13.11 -28.07 -3.33
CA MET A 1 12.11 -27.32 -4.11
C MET A 1 12.44 -25.84 -4.07
N ARG A 2 13.03 -25.28 -5.14
CA ARG A 2 13.07 -23.82 -5.30
C ARG A 2 11.63 -23.38 -5.60
N LYS A 3 10.98 -22.68 -4.67
CA LYS A 3 9.71 -22.03 -4.97
C LYS A 3 10.02 -21.03 -6.09
N GLN A 4 9.58 -21.32 -7.30
CA GLN A 4 9.56 -20.33 -8.37
C GLN A 4 8.86 -19.08 -7.80
N PRO A 5 9.38 -17.86 -8.03
CA PRO A 5 8.61 -16.70 -7.70
C PRO A 5 7.41 -16.78 -8.63
N TYR A 6 6.24 -17.08 -8.06
CA TYR A 6 4.99 -16.82 -8.74
C TYR A 6 5.14 -15.37 -9.21
N ILE A 7 5.29 -15.16 -10.52
CA ILE A 7 5.22 -13.83 -11.12
C ILE A 7 3.77 -13.44 -10.93
N ALA A 8 3.43 -13.12 -9.69
CA ALA A 8 2.12 -12.71 -9.29
C ALA A 8 1.90 -11.45 -10.09
N PHE A 9 0.86 -11.44 -10.92
CA PHE A 9 0.37 -10.20 -11.48
C PHE A 9 0.30 -9.17 -10.36
N HIS A 10 1.18 -8.16 -10.40
CA HIS A 10 1.06 -7.05 -9.48
C HIS A 10 -0.24 -6.36 -9.84
N ARG A 11 -1.25 -6.56 -9.00
CA ARG A 11 -2.57 -5.98 -9.23
C ARG A 11 -2.43 -4.48 -8.98
N PRO A 12 -2.76 -3.61 -9.95
CA PRO A 12 -2.59 -2.18 -9.75
C PRO A 12 -3.38 -1.68 -8.53
N LEU A 13 -2.80 -0.72 -7.79
CA LEU A 13 -3.41 -0.13 -6.59
C LEU A 13 -4.86 0.33 -6.82
N CYS A 14 -5.17 0.90 -7.98
CA CYS A 14 -6.52 1.39 -8.28
C CYS A 14 -7.62 0.31 -8.25
N PHE A 15 -7.26 -0.97 -8.24
CA PHE A 15 -8.17 -2.11 -8.10
C PHE A 15 -8.24 -2.67 -6.68
N TRP A 16 -7.38 -2.25 -5.76
CA TRP A 16 -7.34 -2.79 -4.40
C TRP A 16 -8.55 -2.32 -3.60
N ASN A 17 -9.22 -3.28 -2.96
CA ASN A 17 -10.22 -3.00 -1.93
C ASN A 17 -9.55 -2.79 -0.56
N VAL A 18 -10.36 -2.54 0.47
CA VAL A 18 -9.88 -2.34 1.86
C VAL A 18 -9.11 -3.57 2.37
N SER A 19 -9.58 -4.79 2.08
CA SER A 19 -8.89 -6.01 2.49
C SER A 19 -7.53 -6.18 1.80
N ASP A 20 -7.42 -5.81 0.54
CA ASP A 20 -6.14 -5.84 -0.19
C ASP A 20 -5.15 -4.87 0.44
N CYS A 21 -5.59 -3.65 0.76
CA CYS A 21 -4.77 -2.64 1.45
C CYS A 21 -4.30 -3.12 2.81
N MET A 22 -5.17 -3.75 3.62
CA MET A 22 -4.78 -4.30 4.92
C MET A 22 -3.79 -5.48 4.78
N LYS A 23 -4.00 -6.37 3.80
CA LYS A 23 -3.06 -7.47 3.54
C LYS A 23 -1.69 -6.95 3.14
N TRP A 24 -1.66 -5.95 2.27
CA TRP A 24 -0.43 -5.27 1.88
C TRP A 24 0.28 -4.64 3.09
N LEU A 25 -0.41 -3.83 3.88
CA LEU A 25 0.18 -3.16 5.04
C LEU A 25 0.73 -4.17 6.05
N LYS A 26 -0.01 -5.26 6.30
CA LYS A 26 0.45 -6.35 7.17
C LYS A 26 1.68 -7.06 6.63
N GLY A 27 1.80 -7.22 5.32
CA GLY A 27 2.97 -7.84 4.67
C GLY A 27 4.20 -6.94 4.66
N ARG A 28 4.02 -5.62 4.48
CA ARG A 28 5.11 -4.64 4.41
C ARG A 28 5.60 -4.21 5.78
N HIS A 29 4.69 -3.87 6.68
CA HIS A 29 5.02 -3.26 7.96
C HIS A 29 4.09 -3.75 9.09
N PRO A 30 4.32 -4.98 9.62
CA PRO A 30 3.42 -5.61 10.59
C PRO A 30 3.12 -4.76 11.83
N LYS A 31 4.10 -3.97 12.30
CA LYS A 31 3.94 -3.08 13.46
C LYS A 31 2.94 -1.95 13.20
N LEU A 32 3.01 -1.32 12.03
CA LEU A 32 2.08 -0.26 11.65
C LEU A 32 0.71 -0.84 11.33
N ALA A 33 0.67 -2.02 10.70
CA ALA A 33 -0.58 -2.75 10.50
C ALA A 33 -1.30 -3.02 11.84
N PHE A 34 -0.56 -3.44 12.87
CA PHE A 34 -1.13 -3.67 14.19
C PHE A 34 -1.75 -2.41 14.78
N LYS A 35 -1.08 -1.26 14.65
CA LYS A 35 -1.58 0.04 15.15
C LYS A 35 -2.78 0.56 14.35
N TYR A 36 -2.72 0.49 13.03
CA TYR A 36 -3.58 1.28 12.13
C TYR A 36 -4.56 0.49 11.28
N ALA A 37 -4.56 -0.84 11.33
CA ALA A 37 -5.51 -1.65 10.55
C ALA A 37 -6.98 -1.27 10.83
N ASN A 38 -7.33 -0.99 12.09
CA ASN A 38 -8.69 -0.56 12.43
C ASN A 38 -9.03 0.80 11.83
N ILE A 39 -8.08 1.74 11.83
CA ILE A 39 -8.25 3.06 11.19
C ILE A 39 -8.47 2.88 9.68
N PHE A 40 -7.62 2.08 9.02
CA PHE A 40 -7.74 1.81 7.60
C PHE A 40 -9.08 1.16 7.24
N SER A 41 -9.54 0.22 8.07
CA SER A 41 -10.84 -0.42 7.90
C SER A 41 -12.00 0.57 8.10
N LYS A 42 -11.96 1.37 9.18
CA LYS A 42 -13.01 2.33 9.53
C LYS A 42 -13.19 3.43 8.47
N HIS A 43 -12.07 3.92 7.92
CA HIS A 43 -12.09 4.96 6.88
C HIS A 43 -12.17 4.40 5.46
N HIS A 44 -12.43 3.10 5.30
CA HIS A 44 -12.55 2.43 4.00
C HIS A 44 -11.39 2.73 3.05
N ILE A 45 -10.15 2.67 3.55
CA ILE A 45 -8.95 2.95 2.76
C ILE A 45 -8.80 1.90 1.65
N THR A 46 -9.17 2.28 0.43
CA THR A 46 -8.97 1.49 -0.79
C THR A 46 -7.69 1.90 -1.50
N GLY A 47 -7.25 1.14 -2.49
CA GLY A 47 -6.02 1.50 -3.19
C GLY A 47 -6.15 2.75 -4.07
N ARG A 48 -7.38 3.17 -4.41
CA ARG A 48 -7.61 4.52 -4.98
C ARG A 48 -7.27 5.61 -3.98
N ILE A 49 -7.70 5.46 -2.72
CA ILE A 49 -7.35 6.40 -1.65
C ILE A 49 -5.83 6.36 -1.37
N LEU A 50 -5.21 5.18 -1.35
CA LEU A 50 -3.74 5.07 -1.19
C LEU A 50 -2.95 5.78 -2.30
N ILE A 51 -3.51 5.88 -3.51
CA ILE A 51 -2.86 6.63 -4.59
C ILE A 51 -2.78 8.12 -4.26
N GLU A 52 -3.81 8.66 -3.62
CA GLU A 52 -3.95 10.09 -3.33
C GLU A 52 -3.48 10.48 -1.92
N ILE A 53 -3.25 9.49 -1.05
CA ILE A 53 -2.92 9.72 0.36
C ILE A 53 -1.63 10.55 0.51
N ASN A 54 -1.68 11.52 1.41
CA ASN A 54 -0.60 12.42 1.79
C ASN A 54 -0.52 12.51 3.34
N ASP A 55 0.38 13.35 3.87
CA ASP A 55 0.56 13.49 5.33
C ASP A 55 -0.71 13.99 6.02
N GLU A 56 -1.36 15.01 5.45
CA GLU A 56 -2.60 15.62 5.97
C GLU A 56 -3.74 14.60 6.03
N LEU A 57 -3.95 13.82 4.97
CA LEU A 57 -4.99 12.79 4.93
C LEU A 57 -4.75 11.68 5.95
N LEU A 58 -3.50 11.31 6.22
CA LEU A 58 -3.18 10.35 7.29
C LEU A 58 -3.49 10.93 8.66
N GLN A 59 -3.19 12.21 8.89
CA GLN A 59 -3.53 12.89 10.12
C GLN A 59 -5.05 12.98 10.30
N ASP A 60 -5.80 13.33 9.25
CA ASP A 60 -7.27 13.46 9.29
C ASP A 60 -7.99 12.14 9.63
N ILE A 61 -7.43 11.00 9.26
CA ILE A 61 -7.98 9.68 9.63
C ILE A 61 -7.51 9.19 11.00
N GLY A 62 -6.70 9.97 11.73
CA GLY A 62 -6.26 9.67 13.09
C GLY A 62 -4.91 8.98 13.21
N VAL A 63 -4.01 9.15 12.23
CA VAL A 63 -2.59 8.76 12.36
C VAL A 63 -1.80 9.96 12.91
N ASP A 64 -1.93 10.21 14.21
CA ASP A 64 -1.41 11.44 14.83
C ASP A 64 0.11 11.47 15.00
N ASN A 65 0.74 10.30 15.19
CA ASN A 65 2.18 10.21 15.36
C ASN A 65 2.90 10.51 14.03
N PHE A 66 3.80 11.50 14.06
CA PHE A 66 4.51 11.99 12.87
C PHE A 66 5.40 10.90 12.26
N GLU A 67 6.18 10.20 13.07
CA GLU A 67 7.08 9.14 12.59
C GLU A 67 6.32 8.00 11.91
N ASP A 68 5.22 7.56 12.53
CA ASP A 68 4.33 6.54 11.98
C ASP A 68 3.71 7.00 10.64
N ARG A 69 3.36 8.29 10.47
CA ARG A 69 2.92 8.83 9.17
C ARG A 69 4.03 8.77 8.13
N GLN A 70 5.25 9.17 8.48
CA GLN A 70 6.38 9.14 7.56
C GLN A 70 6.70 7.70 7.11
N GLU A 71 6.69 6.74 8.03
CA GLU A 71 6.88 5.33 7.70
C GLU A 71 5.78 4.79 6.79
N LEU A 72 4.50 5.13 7.06
CA LEU A 72 3.39 4.76 6.18
C LEU A 72 3.55 5.35 4.78
N LEU A 73 3.85 6.65 4.67
CA LEU A 73 4.05 7.33 3.39
C LEU A 73 5.19 6.69 2.59
N LEU A 74 6.29 6.30 3.25
CA LEU A 74 7.40 5.60 2.61
C LEU A 74 6.97 4.25 2.03
N GLU A 75 6.23 3.43 2.78
CA GLU A 75 5.73 2.16 2.25
C GLU A 75 4.76 2.37 1.07
N ILE A 76 3.89 3.37 1.16
CA ILE A 76 2.93 3.71 0.10
C ILE A 76 3.67 4.15 -1.18
N GLN A 77 4.71 4.97 -1.05
CA GLN A 77 5.54 5.38 -2.19
C GLN A 77 6.26 4.19 -2.83
N ARG A 78 6.82 3.27 -2.03
CA ARG A 78 7.45 2.05 -2.55
C ARG A 78 6.48 1.20 -3.35
N GLU A 79 5.24 1.08 -2.88
CA GLU A 79 4.22 0.30 -3.59
C GLU A 79 3.79 0.94 -4.91
N LYS A 80 3.69 2.28 -4.96
CA LYS A 80 3.44 3.04 -6.20
C LYS A 80 4.56 2.81 -7.21
N LEU A 81 5.82 2.99 -6.79
CA LEU A 81 7.00 2.79 -7.63
C LEU A 81 7.11 1.36 -8.16
N TYR A 82 6.82 0.37 -7.33
CA TYR A 82 6.84 -1.04 -7.75
C TYR A 82 5.76 -1.31 -8.81
N GLY A 83 4.55 -0.79 -8.62
CA GLY A 83 3.47 -0.94 -9.60
C GLY A 83 3.78 -0.24 -10.93
N ASP A 84 4.41 0.93 -10.90
CA ASP A 84 4.81 1.65 -12.10
C ASP A 84 5.97 0.96 -12.83
N PHE A 85 6.94 0.43 -12.09
CA PHE A 85 8.01 -0.38 -12.66
C PHE A 85 7.47 -1.65 -13.33
N ASP A 86 6.54 -2.38 -12.69
CA ASP A 86 5.92 -3.57 -13.26
C ASP A 86 5.15 -3.25 -14.56
N LYS A 87 4.39 -2.13 -14.58
CA LYS A 87 3.74 -1.64 -15.80
C LYS A 87 4.75 -1.30 -16.89
N PHE A 88 5.81 -0.56 -16.57
CA PHE A 88 6.82 -0.15 -17.54
C PHE A 88 7.55 -1.35 -18.14
N SER A 89 7.94 -2.32 -17.30
CA SER A 89 8.57 -3.56 -17.75
C SER A 89 7.69 -4.34 -18.74
N LYS A 90 6.36 -4.33 -18.54
CA LYS A 90 5.41 -4.98 -19.45
C LYS A 90 5.28 -4.23 -20.78
N LEU A 91 5.21 -2.90 -20.75
CA LEU A 91 5.13 -2.08 -21.97
C LEU A 91 6.39 -2.24 -22.85
N SER A 92 7.57 -2.37 -22.23
CA SER A 92 8.84 -2.54 -22.96
C SER A 92 9.00 -3.88 -23.69
N LYS A 93 8.08 -4.84 -23.48
CA LYS A 93 8.09 -6.16 -24.12
C LYS A 93 7.11 -6.26 -25.30
N CYS A 94 6.36 -5.20 -25.57
CA CYS A 94 5.49 -5.06 -26.74
C CYS A 94 6.25 -4.33 -27.85
#